data_AF-A0A9W4HKF6-F1
#
_entry.id   AF-A0A9W4HKF6-F1
#
_cell.length_a   1.000
_cell.length_b   1.000
_cell.length_c   1.000
_cell.angle_alpha   90.00
_cell.angle_beta   90.00
_cell.angle_gamma   90.00
#
_symmetry.space_group_name_H-M   'P 1'
#
loop_
_entity.id
_entity.type
_entity.pdbx_description
1 polymer ?
#
loop_
_entity_poly.entity_id
_entity_poly.type
_entity_poly.pdbx_seq_one_letter_code
_entity_poly.pdbx_strand_id
1 'polypeptide(L)'
;MASEFVPDTSEIGSLTAHSNEDSQFVGSLSGVYFIQTVKRAFDGLDGPGSSESQLPTAEEMLVGAGTPPRDKRHRTSSVRDTASSSEVVESAAEWTYDPSLTASLGNLPPPDVAKGLMMMMYFKVWHPLFPFLHGPTFLQAMEKVYSSGNEAQHTPESCIDHRSTCWTIIFQCVFNLGSLLAPDVDLPSESKIPAPTSFKSLLGTLSSRHDIVSLQALLAIQVYLVVTMSHRQASTVGGCILRSMLHAGLHRCPFRCKQLSAHDRQLRKRVFWCAYAIGRYHSQALGLPLGIHDSDINVCLPAAREMHSPRGQTTQSANGSSAPQHGNKEDRDKESVLASYVDSGTLTGREVELSHKSILVRSVRRSSVLFLVTDVHKR
;
A
#
# COMPACT_ATOMS: atom_id res chain seq x y z
N MET A 1 -29.08 12.62 -22.88
CA MET A 1 -29.51 12.28 -21.50
C MET A 1 -29.72 10.78 -21.43
N ALA A 2 -28.74 10.05 -20.92
CA ALA A 2 -28.90 8.67 -20.50
C ALA A 2 -28.33 8.63 -19.08
N SER A 3 -29.24 8.52 -18.12
CA SER A 3 -28.93 8.34 -16.71
C SER A 3 -28.17 7.02 -16.57
N GLU A 4 -26.87 7.08 -16.30
CA GLU A 4 -26.11 5.93 -15.80
C GLU A 4 -26.75 5.50 -14.47
N PHE A 5 -27.56 4.45 -14.55
CA PHE A 5 -27.93 3.66 -13.39
C PHE A 5 -26.62 3.15 -12.77
N VAL A 6 -26.20 3.77 -11.67
CA VAL A 6 -25.28 3.14 -10.74
C VAL A 6 -26.15 2.24 -9.89
N PRO A 7 -26.20 0.91 -10.11
CA PRO A 7 -26.83 0.06 -9.13
C PRO A 7 -26.00 0.22 -7.85
N ASP A 8 -26.68 0.56 -6.76
CA ASP A 8 -26.15 0.69 -5.42
C ASP A 8 -25.77 -0.73 -4.92
N THR A 9 -24.77 -1.35 -5.57
CA THR A 9 -24.22 -2.62 -5.13
C THR A 9 -23.36 -2.32 -3.92
N SER A 10 -23.95 -2.48 -2.74
CA SER A 10 -23.21 -2.55 -1.50
C SER A 10 -22.04 -3.53 -1.68
N GLU A 11 -20.85 -3.10 -1.28
CA GLU A 11 -19.65 -3.93 -1.41
C GLU A 11 -19.87 -5.23 -0.66
N ILE A 12 -19.72 -6.36 -1.35
CA ILE A 12 -19.87 -7.67 -0.74
C ILE A 12 -18.50 -8.05 -0.19
N GLY A 13 -18.27 -7.78 1.09
CA GLY A 13 -17.02 -7.97 1.82
C GLY A 13 -16.93 -7.03 3.03
N SER A 14 -15.96 -7.25 3.91
CA SER A 14 -15.70 -6.40 5.07
C SER A 14 -14.26 -5.91 5.07
N LEU A 15 -14.09 -4.59 5.09
CA LEU A 15 -12.81 -3.94 5.35
C LEU A 15 -12.83 -3.40 6.79
N THR A 16 -12.00 -3.97 7.66
CA THR A 16 -11.86 -3.55 9.05
C THR A 16 -10.49 -2.90 9.25
N ALA A 17 -10.47 -1.63 9.68
CA ALA A 17 -9.24 -0.98 10.13
C ALA A 17 -9.15 -1.07 11.65
N HIS A 18 -8.07 -1.66 12.16
CA HIS A 18 -7.78 -1.75 13.59
C HIS A 18 -6.96 -0.53 14.05
N SER A 19 -6.18 0.06 13.15
CA SER A 19 -5.49 1.34 13.33
C SER A 19 -5.32 2.05 11.97
N ASN A 20 -4.71 3.24 11.97
CA ASN A 20 -4.36 3.94 10.73
C ASN A 20 -3.37 3.15 9.86
N GLU A 21 -2.48 2.37 10.49
CA GLU A 21 -1.45 1.57 9.82
C GLU A 21 -1.88 0.11 9.55
N ASP A 22 -2.88 -0.41 10.28
CA ASP A 22 -3.30 -1.82 10.22
C ASP A 22 -4.78 -1.97 9.81
N SER A 23 -5.00 -2.65 8.68
CA SER A 23 -6.33 -2.99 8.20
C SER A 23 -6.36 -4.39 7.62
N GLN A 24 -7.54 -4.99 7.61
CA GLN A 24 -7.78 -6.32 7.10
C GLN A 24 -9.01 -6.33 6.19
N PHE A 25 -8.93 -7.06 5.09
CA PHE A 25 -10.04 -7.27 4.17
C PHE A 25 -10.46 -8.72 4.10
N VAL A 26 -11.78 -8.92 4.13
CA VAL A 26 -12.44 -10.22 4.02
C VAL A 26 -13.44 -10.14 2.88
N GLY A 27 -13.15 -10.82 1.78
CA GLY A 27 -14.04 -10.85 0.61
C GLY A 27 -15.33 -11.65 0.85
N SER A 28 -16.32 -11.44 0.00
CA SER A 28 -17.61 -12.16 -0.02
C SER A 28 -17.52 -13.68 -0.11
N LEU A 29 -16.42 -14.20 -0.68
CA LEU A 29 -16.16 -15.63 -0.83
C LEU A 29 -15.29 -16.19 0.30
N SER A 30 -14.98 -15.42 1.35
CA SER A 30 -14.25 -15.96 2.50
C SER A 30 -15.06 -17.10 3.12
N GLY A 31 -14.37 -18.08 3.73
CA GLY A 31 -15.03 -19.26 4.30
C GLY A 31 -16.22 -18.91 5.20
N VAL A 32 -16.13 -17.83 5.97
CA VAL A 32 -17.23 -17.36 6.83
C VAL A 32 -18.39 -16.77 6.05
N TYR A 33 -18.15 -15.89 5.07
CA TYR A 33 -19.24 -15.35 4.24
C TYR A 33 -19.86 -16.43 3.35
N PHE A 34 -19.04 -17.32 2.79
CA PHE A 34 -19.51 -18.47 2.02
C PHE A 34 -20.39 -19.37 2.88
N ILE A 35 -19.92 -19.80 4.06
CA ILE A 35 -20.71 -20.65 4.97
C ILE A 35 -21.98 -19.93 5.42
N GLN A 36 -21.92 -18.64 5.74
CA GLN A 36 -23.11 -17.89 6.15
C GLN A 36 -24.11 -17.68 5.00
N THR A 37 -23.62 -17.50 3.77
CA THR A 37 -24.44 -17.37 2.57
C THR A 37 -25.10 -18.71 2.22
N VAL A 38 -24.32 -19.79 2.29
CA VAL A 38 -24.80 -21.16 2.11
C VAL A 38 -25.85 -21.48 3.20
N LYS A 39 -25.55 -21.26 4.48
CA LYS A 39 -26.52 -21.46 5.59
C LYS A 39 -27.82 -20.71 5.34
N ARG A 40 -27.80 -19.41 5.04
CA ARG A 40 -29.03 -18.65 4.75
C ARG A 40 -29.81 -19.19 3.54
N ALA A 41 -29.11 -19.69 2.53
CA ALA A 41 -29.76 -20.29 1.37
C ALA A 41 -30.44 -21.63 1.69
N PHE A 42 -29.91 -22.40 2.64
CA PHE A 42 -30.49 -23.66 3.12
C PHE A 42 -31.51 -23.49 4.27
N ASP A 43 -31.32 -22.52 5.16
CA ASP A 43 -32.30 -22.14 6.21
C ASP A 43 -33.58 -21.52 5.59
N GLY A 44 -33.49 -21.01 4.36
CA GLY A 44 -34.66 -20.63 3.57
C GLY A 44 -35.46 -21.82 3.01
N LEU A 45 -34.93 -23.05 3.13
CA LEU A 45 -35.54 -24.30 2.67
C LEU A 45 -36.03 -25.19 3.81
N ASP A 46 -35.44 -25.07 5.00
CA ASP A 46 -35.82 -25.85 6.19
C ASP A 46 -36.51 -24.97 7.26
N GLY A 47 -37.63 -25.46 7.82
CA GLY A 47 -38.40 -24.77 8.85
C GLY A 47 -37.61 -24.49 10.14
N PRO A 48 -38.13 -23.64 11.05
CA PRO A 48 -37.37 -23.09 12.16
C PRO A 48 -37.02 -24.18 13.18
N GLY A 49 -35.80 -24.74 13.11
CA GLY A 49 -35.45 -25.83 14.01
C GLY A 49 -34.09 -26.50 13.82
N SER A 50 -33.00 -25.77 13.51
CA SER A 50 -31.66 -26.37 13.54
C SER A 50 -30.69 -25.58 14.42
N SER A 51 -30.11 -26.29 15.39
CA SER A 51 -29.19 -25.82 16.42
C SER A 51 -28.00 -25.01 15.88
N GLU A 52 -27.70 -23.88 16.53
CA GLU A 52 -26.53 -23.05 16.26
C GLU A 52 -25.23 -23.83 16.52
N SER A 53 -24.62 -24.38 15.46
CA SER A 53 -23.20 -24.73 15.50
C SER A 53 -22.38 -23.43 15.48
N GLN A 54 -21.72 -23.14 16.60
CA GLN A 54 -20.77 -22.02 16.73
C GLN A 54 -19.59 -22.25 15.77
N LEU A 55 -19.70 -21.68 14.57
CA LEU A 55 -18.56 -21.56 13.67
C LEU A 55 -17.64 -20.43 14.15
N PRO A 56 -16.32 -20.57 13.94
CA PRO A 56 -15.38 -19.51 14.24
C PRO A 56 -15.70 -18.24 13.42
N THR A 57 -15.46 -17.09 14.03
CA THR A 57 -15.70 -15.78 13.39
C THR A 57 -14.71 -15.57 12.23
N ALA A 58 -15.04 -14.69 11.27
CA ALA A 58 -14.15 -14.39 10.13
C ALA A 58 -12.72 -14.02 10.56
N GLU A 59 -12.60 -13.31 11.68
CA GLU A 59 -11.33 -12.99 12.32
C GLU A 59 -10.56 -14.25 12.80
N GLU A 60 -11.24 -15.22 13.41
CA GLU A 60 -10.62 -16.44 13.95
C GLU A 60 -10.10 -17.37 12.84
N MET A 61 -10.80 -17.43 11.70
CA MET A 61 -10.32 -18.18 10.53
C MET A 61 -9.11 -17.55 9.84
N LEU A 62 -8.93 -16.22 9.95
CA LEU A 62 -7.87 -15.50 9.25
C LEU A 62 -6.59 -15.38 10.06
N VAL A 63 -6.70 -15.22 11.38
CA VAL A 63 -5.53 -15.04 12.26
C VAL A 63 -4.99 -16.40 12.77
N GLY A 64 -5.81 -17.45 12.69
CA GLY A 64 -5.46 -18.80 13.14
C GLY A 64 -5.63 -18.95 14.66
N ALA A 65 -5.97 -20.16 15.12
CA ALA A 65 -6.33 -20.44 16.51
C ALA A 65 -5.18 -20.28 17.54
N GLY A 66 -3.97 -19.91 17.12
CA GLY A 66 -2.76 -19.90 17.95
C GLY A 66 -2.12 -18.53 18.20
N THR A 67 -2.62 -17.44 17.61
CA THR A 67 -2.11 -16.10 17.92
C THR A 67 -2.80 -15.55 19.17
N PRO A 68 -2.07 -15.12 20.21
CA PRO A 68 -2.69 -14.49 21.36
C PRO A 68 -3.49 -13.26 20.91
N PRO A 69 -4.69 -13.02 21.46
CA PRO A 69 -5.48 -11.85 21.12
C PRO A 69 -4.67 -10.61 21.49
N ARG A 70 -4.19 -9.88 20.46
CA ARG A 70 -3.66 -8.53 20.64
C ARG A 70 -4.74 -7.70 21.34
N ASP A 71 -4.32 -7.05 22.42
CA ASP A 71 -5.13 -6.34 23.43
C ASP A 71 -6.59 -6.05 23.04
N LYS A 72 -7.49 -6.95 23.44
CA LYS A 72 -8.95 -6.74 23.43
C LYS A 72 -9.40 -5.83 24.59
N ARG A 73 -8.70 -4.73 24.86
CA ARG A 73 -9.25 -3.66 25.71
C ARG A 73 -9.90 -2.64 24.79
N HIS A 74 -11.19 -2.42 25.02
CA HIS A 74 -12.10 -1.54 24.27
C HIS A 74 -12.89 -2.22 23.14
N ARG A 75 -13.77 -3.15 23.51
CA ARG A 75 -15.08 -3.27 22.85
C ARG A 75 -16.18 -2.95 23.86
N THR A 76 -17.22 -2.30 23.34
CA THR A 76 -18.54 -1.95 23.88
C THR A 76 -18.64 -0.72 24.79
N SER A 77 -18.87 0.43 24.17
CA SER A 77 -19.93 1.31 24.67
C SER A 77 -20.71 1.94 23.52
N SER A 78 -22.02 1.95 23.73
CA SER A 78 -23.09 2.42 22.86
C SER A 78 -22.90 3.85 22.37
N VAL A 79 -23.37 4.06 21.14
CA VAL A 79 -23.74 5.35 20.53
C VAL A 79 -24.28 6.34 21.55
N ARG A 80 -23.56 7.45 21.75
CA ARG A 80 -24.14 8.77 22.00
C ARG A 80 -23.27 9.82 21.32
N ASP A 81 -23.91 10.58 20.43
CA ASP A 81 -23.38 11.77 19.79
C ASP A 81 -22.94 12.80 20.84
N THR A 82 -21.67 13.18 20.80
CA THR A 82 -21.24 14.53 21.16
C THR A 82 -19.99 14.86 20.38
N ALA A 83 -20.11 15.89 19.54
CA ALA A 83 -19.03 16.48 18.79
C ALA A 83 -18.06 17.19 19.75
N SER A 84 -16.82 16.71 19.79
CA SER A 84 -15.65 17.56 20.07
C SER A 84 -14.47 17.01 19.29
N SER A 85 -14.15 17.69 18.19
CA SER A 85 -12.95 17.51 17.41
C SER A 85 -11.73 17.84 18.27
N SER A 86 -11.08 16.81 18.81
CA SER A 86 -9.67 16.87 19.17
C SER A 86 -8.93 15.97 18.19
N GLU A 87 -8.25 16.58 17.24
CA GLU A 87 -7.27 15.91 16.40
C GLU A 87 -6.17 15.35 17.32
N VAL A 88 -6.29 14.07 17.65
CA VAL A 88 -5.17 13.30 18.19
C VAL A 88 -4.21 13.12 17.03
N VAL A 89 -3.29 14.06 16.88
CA VAL A 89 -2.08 13.85 16.09
C VAL A 89 -1.37 12.67 16.73
N GLU A 90 -1.49 11.49 16.13
CA GLU A 90 -0.68 10.32 16.50
C GLU A 90 0.79 10.78 16.49
N SER A 91 1.35 10.89 17.70
CA SER A 91 2.76 11.18 17.92
C SER A 91 3.59 10.30 16.98
N ALA A 92 4.43 10.91 16.14
CA ALA A 92 5.30 10.21 15.21
C ALA A 92 6.14 9.19 15.99
N ALA A 93 5.65 7.94 16.02
CA ALA A 93 6.09 6.96 17.00
C ALA A 93 7.60 6.73 16.89
N GLU A 94 8.21 6.70 18.05
CA GLU A 94 9.64 6.55 18.30
C GLU A 94 10.19 5.36 17.49
N TRP A 95 11.29 5.58 16.77
CA TRP A 95 11.98 4.54 16.01
C TRP A 95 13.49 4.75 16.14
N THR A 96 14.24 3.68 16.03
CA THR A 96 15.71 3.66 16.13
C THR A 96 16.30 2.87 14.97
N TYR A 97 17.55 3.19 14.60
CA TYR A 97 18.25 2.40 13.59
C TYR A 97 18.52 1.00 14.13
N ASP A 98 18.08 -0.04 13.42
CA ASP A 98 18.19 -1.43 13.85
C ASP A 98 19.62 -1.95 13.60
N PRO A 99 20.47 -2.10 14.64
CA PRO A 99 21.86 -2.51 14.47
C PRO A 99 21.96 -3.96 13.98
N SER A 100 20.94 -4.80 14.19
CA SER A 100 20.96 -6.21 13.74
C SER A 100 20.96 -6.33 12.21
N LEU A 101 20.47 -5.31 11.51
CA LEU A 101 20.41 -5.27 10.06
C LEU A 101 21.71 -4.79 9.41
N THR A 102 22.66 -4.23 10.18
CA THR A 102 23.92 -3.68 9.65
C THR A 102 24.71 -4.68 8.83
N ALA A 103 24.77 -5.94 9.27
CA ALA A 103 25.47 -7.01 8.55
C ALA A 103 24.85 -7.31 7.17
N SER A 104 23.54 -7.09 7.01
CA SER A 104 22.83 -7.39 5.76
C SER A 104 22.66 -6.15 4.87
N LEU A 105 22.48 -4.98 5.46
CA LEU A 105 22.03 -3.77 4.78
C LEU A 105 23.09 -2.66 4.77
N GLY A 106 24.02 -2.66 5.71
CA GLY A 106 25.06 -1.65 5.88
C GLY A 106 24.87 -0.76 7.12
N ASN A 107 25.90 0.03 7.42
CA ASN A 107 25.91 1.02 8.49
C ASN A 107 25.21 2.32 8.08
N LEU A 108 24.67 3.06 9.05
CA LEU A 108 24.10 4.38 8.81
C LEU A 108 25.18 5.34 8.24
N PRO A 109 24.96 5.99 7.08
CA PRO A 109 25.95 6.89 6.51
C PRO A 109 26.10 8.19 7.31
N PRO A 110 27.21 8.95 7.14
CA PRO A 110 27.39 10.25 7.78
C PRO A 110 26.25 11.23 7.45
N PRO A 111 25.87 12.13 8.38
CA PRO A 111 24.69 12.99 8.25
C PRO A 111 24.73 13.90 7.00
N ASP A 112 25.90 14.40 6.61
CA ASP A 112 26.05 15.28 5.45
C ASP A 112 25.81 14.53 4.14
N VAL A 113 26.36 13.31 4.04
CA VAL A 113 26.17 12.40 2.90
C VAL A 113 24.69 12.00 2.82
N ALA A 114 24.09 11.62 3.95
CA ALA A 114 22.69 11.22 4.04
C ALA A 114 21.74 12.32 3.56
N LYS A 115 21.93 13.55 4.04
CA LYS A 115 21.12 14.71 3.63
C LYS A 115 21.26 14.99 2.14
N GLY A 116 22.48 14.95 1.60
CA GLY A 116 22.74 15.18 0.17
C GLY A 116 22.05 14.15 -0.72
N LEU A 117 22.24 12.86 -0.43
CA LEU A 117 21.64 11.76 -1.19
C LEU A 117 20.10 11.78 -1.12
N MET A 118 19.54 12.10 0.04
CA MET A 118 18.09 12.12 0.23
C MET A 118 17.40 13.31 -0.42
N MET A 119 17.83 14.52 -0.06
CA MET A 119 17.14 15.76 -0.46
C MET A 119 17.27 16.01 -1.95
N MET A 120 18.44 15.76 -2.54
CA MET A 120 18.67 16.14 -3.93
C MET A 120 18.29 15.05 -4.92
N MET A 121 18.29 13.77 -4.54
CA MET A 121 18.13 12.67 -5.51
C MET A 121 16.84 11.88 -5.30
N TYR A 122 16.52 11.41 -4.10
CA TYR A 122 15.30 10.63 -3.90
C TYR A 122 14.03 11.48 -4.09
N PHE A 123 13.91 12.60 -3.37
CA PHE A 123 12.70 13.44 -3.44
C PHE A 123 12.51 14.15 -4.78
N LYS A 124 13.61 14.36 -5.52
CA LYS A 124 13.57 15.03 -6.82
C LYS A 124 13.26 14.07 -7.97
N VAL A 125 13.80 12.85 -7.92
CA VAL A 125 13.73 11.90 -9.05
C VAL A 125 12.71 10.79 -8.80
N TRP A 126 12.79 10.11 -7.65
CA TRP A 126 12.01 8.90 -7.39
C TRP A 126 10.69 9.15 -6.71
N HIS A 127 10.62 10.11 -5.78
CA HIS A 127 9.37 10.42 -5.08
C HIS A 127 8.24 10.86 -6.01
N PRO A 128 8.47 11.69 -7.07
CA PRO A 128 7.42 12.01 -8.04
C PRO A 128 6.91 10.79 -8.82
N LEU A 129 7.78 9.81 -9.09
CA LEU A 129 7.43 8.58 -9.80
C LEU A 129 6.65 7.62 -8.88
N PHE A 130 7.15 7.43 -7.66
CA PHE A 130 6.61 6.49 -6.68
C PHE A 130 6.48 7.15 -5.29
N PRO A 131 5.44 7.96 -5.06
CA PRO A 131 5.24 8.71 -3.81
C PRO A 131 4.67 7.82 -2.68
N PHE A 132 5.26 6.64 -2.45
CA PHE A 132 4.82 5.71 -1.39
C PHE A 132 5.21 6.16 0.02
N LEU A 133 6.11 7.15 0.16
CA LEU A 133 6.51 7.75 1.43
C LEU A 133 5.91 9.15 1.60
N HIS A 134 5.59 9.51 2.84
CA HIS A 134 5.22 10.88 3.18
C HIS A 134 6.47 11.71 3.51
N GLY A 135 6.77 12.72 2.69
CA GLY A 135 8.00 13.51 2.77
C GLY A 135 8.27 14.13 4.16
N PRO A 136 7.34 14.90 4.74
CA PRO A 136 7.52 15.49 6.07
C PRO A 136 7.80 14.45 7.17
N THR A 137 7.04 13.35 7.20
CA THR A 137 7.24 12.27 8.19
C THR A 137 8.61 11.62 8.01
N PHE A 138 9.04 11.42 6.77
CA PHE A 138 10.33 10.84 6.45
C PHE A 138 11.51 11.73 6.88
N LEU A 139 11.41 13.04 6.64
CA LEU A 139 12.43 14.00 7.03
C LEU A 139 12.55 14.13 8.56
N GLN A 140 11.43 14.15 9.26
CA GLN A 140 11.41 14.14 10.73
C GLN A 140 12.00 12.84 11.29
N ALA A 141 11.66 11.69 10.69
CA ALA A 141 12.22 10.40 11.07
C ALA A 141 13.75 10.38 10.91
N MET A 142 14.28 10.98 9.85
CA MET A 142 15.72 11.12 9.62
C MET A 142 16.39 12.00 10.69
N GLU A 143 15.83 13.19 10.93
CA GLU A 143 16.38 14.14 11.89
C GLU A 143 16.52 13.52 13.28
N LYS A 144 15.53 12.72 13.69
CA LYS A 144 15.57 11.98 14.96
C LYS A 144 16.76 11.04 15.05
N VAL A 145 16.97 10.19 14.05
CA VAL A 145 18.08 9.20 14.10
C VAL A 145 19.45 9.85 14.14
N TYR A 146 19.65 10.95 13.41
CA TYR A 146 20.93 11.67 13.46
C TYR A 146 21.09 12.54 14.71
N SER A 147 20.00 12.97 15.35
CA SER A 147 20.05 13.70 16.61
C SER A 147 20.30 12.76 17.81
N SER A 148 19.74 11.56 17.79
CA SER A 148 19.95 10.52 18.82
C SER A 148 21.33 9.88 18.79
N GLY A 149 22.04 9.95 17.65
CA GLY A 149 23.41 9.43 17.50
C GLY A 149 24.45 10.10 18.44
N ASN A 150 24.14 11.27 19.00
CA ASN A 150 25.00 11.96 19.96
C ASN A 150 24.82 11.49 21.42
N GLU A 151 23.77 10.74 21.74
CA GLU A 151 23.40 10.35 23.12
C GLU A 151 23.56 8.82 23.38
N ALA A 152 24.09 8.07 22.42
CA ALA A 152 24.08 6.60 22.41
C ALA A 152 25.13 5.93 23.31
N GLN A 153 25.33 6.39 24.55
CA GLN A 153 26.19 5.69 25.51
C GLN A 153 25.46 4.74 26.46
N HIS A 154 24.15 4.83 26.67
CA HIS A 154 23.47 3.91 27.58
C HIS A 154 21.99 3.68 27.21
N THR A 155 21.70 2.63 26.42
CA THR A 155 20.41 1.93 26.54
C THR A 155 20.63 0.41 26.43
N PRO A 156 20.05 -0.39 27.36
CA PRO A 156 20.21 -1.84 27.37
C PRO A 156 19.39 -2.47 26.23
N GLU A 157 19.91 -3.58 25.70
CA GLU A 157 19.30 -4.54 24.75
C GLU A 157 17.80 -4.33 24.50
N SER A 158 17.43 -3.37 23.65
CA SER A 158 16.03 -3.14 23.33
C SER A 158 15.55 -4.25 22.42
N CYS A 159 14.47 -4.93 22.82
CA CYS A 159 13.63 -5.75 21.96
C CYS A 159 13.49 -5.09 20.56
N ILE A 160 13.87 -5.82 19.51
CA ILE A 160 13.83 -5.34 18.12
C ILE A 160 12.37 -5.03 17.78
N ASP A 161 12.04 -3.74 17.62
CA ASP A 161 10.71 -3.33 17.20
C ASP A 161 10.56 -3.38 15.68
N HIS A 162 9.44 -3.95 15.23
CA HIS A 162 9.11 -4.13 13.82
C HIS A 162 9.12 -2.81 13.04
N ARG A 163 8.69 -1.72 13.67
CA ARG A 163 8.68 -0.38 13.07
C ARG A 163 10.12 0.08 12.79
N SER A 164 11.03 -0.07 13.74
CA SER A 164 12.46 0.25 13.60
C SER A 164 13.12 -0.55 12.47
N THR A 165 12.82 -1.85 12.37
CA THR A 165 13.28 -2.69 11.25
C THR A 165 12.78 -2.15 9.90
N CYS A 166 11.49 -1.84 9.77
CA CYS A 166 10.92 -1.31 8.52
C CYS A 166 11.54 0.03 8.12
N TRP A 167 11.66 0.97 9.06
CA TRP A 167 12.27 2.27 8.79
C TRP A 167 13.74 2.12 8.40
N THR A 168 14.51 1.29 9.11
CA THR A 168 15.92 1.01 8.75
C THR A 168 16.05 0.53 7.31
N ILE A 169 15.18 -0.38 6.88
CA ILE A 169 15.13 -0.87 5.48
C ILE A 169 14.80 0.27 4.50
N ILE A 170 13.78 1.08 4.80
CA ILE A 170 13.38 2.19 3.93
C ILE A 170 14.54 3.17 3.77
N PHE A 171 15.13 3.63 4.88
CA PHE A 171 16.26 4.55 4.88
C PHE A 171 17.43 4.01 4.07
N GLN A 172 17.80 2.75 4.31
CA GLN A 172 18.94 2.16 3.63
C GLN A 172 18.73 1.98 2.12
N CYS A 173 17.52 1.61 1.70
CA CYS A 173 17.16 1.57 0.29
C CYS A 173 17.22 2.96 -0.34
N VAL A 174 16.72 4.00 0.35
CA VAL A 174 16.75 5.39 -0.16
C VAL A 174 18.18 5.91 -0.29
N PHE A 175 19.07 5.66 0.67
CA PHE A 175 20.47 6.08 0.59
C PHE A 175 21.20 5.43 -0.59
N ASN A 176 21.05 4.11 -0.75
CA ASN A 176 21.66 3.38 -1.84
C ASN A 176 21.05 3.75 -3.21
N LEU A 177 19.77 4.10 -3.24
CA LEU A 177 19.15 4.61 -4.46
C LEU A 177 19.67 6.00 -4.84
N GLY A 178 19.89 6.87 -3.85
CA GLY A 178 20.50 8.18 -4.05
C GLY A 178 21.93 8.08 -4.59
N SER A 179 22.74 7.14 -4.06
CA SER A 179 24.14 7.00 -4.48
C SER A 179 24.30 6.51 -5.92
N LEU A 180 23.34 5.74 -6.44
CA LEU A 180 23.29 5.33 -7.84
C LEU A 180 23.03 6.49 -8.81
N LEU A 181 22.40 7.58 -8.34
CA LEU A 181 22.05 8.75 -9.15
C LEU A 181 23.03 9.91 -8.98
N ALA A 182 23.80 9.94 -7.89
CA ALA A 182 24.76 10.98 -7.58
C ALA A 182 26.19 10.41 -7.56
N PRO A 183 26.86 10.30 -8.72
CA PRO A 183 28.24 9.82 -8.78
C PRO A 183 29.23 10.70 -7.99
N ASP A 184 28.88 11.98 -7.78
CA ASP A 184 29.70 12.94 -7.04
C ASP A 184 29.64 12.76 -5.51
N VAL A 185 28.68 11.99 -5.00
CA VAL A 185 28.50 11.74 -3.56
C VAL A 185 28.76 10.26 -3.28
N ASP A 186 29.98 9.94 -2.85
CA ASP A 186 30.33 8.55 -2.55
C ASP A 186 29.71 8.12 -1.21
N LEU A 187 28.88 7.08 -1.29
CA LEU A 187 28.37 6.40 -0.11
C LEU A 187 29.48 5.46 0.42
N PRO A 188 29.86 5.54 1.71
CA PRO A 188 30.88 4.66 2.27
C PRO A 188 30.58 3.19 1.99
N SER A 189 31.60 2.38 1.71
CA SER A 189 31.42 0.96 1.39
C SER A 189 30.71 0.17 2.49
N GLU A 190 30.89 0.58 3.75
CA GLU A 190 30.19 -0.02 4.90
C GLU A 190 28.70 0.30 4.94
N SER A 191 28.28 1.39 4.30
CA SER A 191 26.89 1.83 4.16
C SER A 191 26.27 1.38 2.83
N LYS A 192 26.96 0.58 2.03
CA LYS A 192 26.41 0.01 0.78
C LYS A 192 25.71 -1.31 1.09
N ILE A 193 24.54 -1.53 0.48
CA ILE A 193 23.88 -2.84 0.53
C ILE A 193 24.78 -3.85 -0.20
N PRO A 194 25.30 -4.90 0.47
CA PRO A 194 26.32 -5.77 -0.11
C PRO A 194 25.85 -6.53 -1.35
N ALA A 195 24.59 -6.99 -1.35
CA ALA A 195 24.03 -7.74 -2.46
C ALA A 195 22.50 -7.55 -2.57
N PRO A 196 21.92 -7.66 -3.77
CA PRO A 196 20.46 -7.69 -3.95
C PRO A 196 19.76 -8.76 -3.10
N THR A 197 20.45 -9.86 -2.79
CA THR A 197 19.91 -10.97 -2.00
C THR A 197 19.85 -10.72 -0.50
N SER A 198 20.40 -9.60 -0.01
CA SER A 198 20.43 -9.24 1.42
C SER A 198 19.04 -9.16 2.06
N PHE A 199 17.99 -8.93 1.26
CA PHE A 199 16.62 -8.79 1.75
C PHE A 199 15.87 -10.11 1.96
N LYS A 200 16.43 -11.25 1.53
CA LYS A 200 15.71 -12.55 1.52
C LYS A 200 15.23 -12.98 2.91
N SER A 201 16.06 -12.83 3.94
CA SER A 201 15.72 -13.17 5.33
C SER A 201 14.64 -12.25 5.90
N LEU A 202 14.58 -11.00 5.43
CA LEU A 202 13.64 -9.98 5.91
C LEU A 202 12.25 -10.12 5.29
N LEU A 203 12.17 -10.72 4.09
CA LEU A 203 10.93 -10.83 3.33
C LEU A 203 9.83 -11.60 4.08
N GLY A 204 10.19 -12.64 4.83
CA GLY A 204 9.24 -13.41 5.64
C GLY A 204 8.59 -12.56 6.73
N THR A 205 9.41 -11.84 7.50
CA THR A 205 8.96 -10.95 8.58
C THR A 205 8.07 -9.83 8.04
N LEU A 206 8.50 -9.14 6.99
CA LEU A 206 7.75 -8.03 6.38
C LEU A 206 6.42 -8.48 5.76
N SER A 207 6.41 -9.63 5.09
CA SER A 207 5.20 -10.10 4.39
C SER A 207 4.10 -10.54 5.35
N SER A 208 4.44 -10.89 6.60
CA SER A 208 3.50 -11.47 7.58
C SER A 208 2.58 -10.45 8.28
N ARG A 209 2.98 -9.18 8.34
CA ARG A 209 2.26 -8.14 9.12
C ARG A 209 1.11 -7.49 8.37
N HIS A 210 1.28 -7.29 7.07
CA HIS A 210 0.31 -6.61 6.19
C HIS A 210 0.00 -5.14 6.55
N ASP A 211 0.82 -4.50 7.39
CA ASP A 211 0.65 -3.07 7.73
C ASP A 211 1.29 -2.14 6.67
N ILE A 212 0.95 -0.86 6.74
CA ILE A 212 1.43 0.15 5.78
C ILE A 212 2.94 0.32 5.83
N VAL A 213 3.55 0.28 7.01
CA VAL A 213 5.01 0.45 7.15
C VAL A 213 5.78 -0.72 6.54
N SER A 214 5.30 -1.96 6.70
CA SER A 214 5.86 -3.13 6.00
C SER A 214 5.73 -3.02 4.49
N LEU A 215 4.57 -2.57 4.00
CA LEU A 215 4.35 -2.37 2.56
C LEU A 215 5.27 -1.29 1.98
N GLN A 216 5.50 -0.20 2.73
CA GLN A 216 6.46 0.84 2.35
C GLN A 216 7.89 0.30 2.32
N ALA A 217 8.30 -0.51 3.30
CA ALA A 217 9.61 -1.15 3.32
C ALA A 217 9.79 -2.11 2.14
N LEU A 218 8.79 -2.94 1.85
CA LEU A 218 8.80 -3.83 0.69
C LEU A 218 8.86 -3.07 -0.63
N LEU A 219 8.12 -1.97 -0.77
CA LEU A 219 8.19 -1.10 -1.96
C LEU A 219 9.56 -0.45 -2.12
N ALA A 220 10.18 0.01 -1.02
CA ALA A 220 11.54 0.56 -1.05
C ALA A 220 12.55 -0.49 -1.56
N ILE A 221 12.45 -1.73 -1.06
CA ILE A 221 13.25 -2.86 -1.55
C ILE A 221 12.98 -3.10 -3.04
N GLN A 222 11.70 -3.14 -3.43
CA GLN A 222 11.33 -3.43 -4.82
C GLN A 222 11.89 -2.39 -5.79
N VAL A 223 11.77 -1.09 -5.46
CA VAL A 223 12.32 0.00 -6.28
C VAL A 223 13.84 -0.11 -6.37
N TYR A 224 14.54 -0.33 -5.24
CA TYR A 224 15.99 -0.55 -5.24
C TYR A 224 16.41 -1.72 -6.16
N LEU A 225 15.69 -2.85 -6.10
CA LEU A 225 15.97 -4.02 -6.93
C LEU A 225 15.66 -3.78 -8.41
N VAL A 226 14.65 -2.98 -8.75
CA VAL A 226 14.37 -2.57 -10.13
C VAL A 226 15.54 -1.76 -10.68
N VAL A 227 16.04 -0.79 -9.92
CA VAL A 227 17.09 0.13 -10.35
C VAL A 227 18.45 -0.56 -10.49
N THR A 228 18.71 -1.55 -9.63
CA THR A 228 19.90 -2.41 -9.71
C THR A 228 19.75 -3.59 -10.69
N MET A 229 18.75 -3.54 -11.60
CA MET A 229 18.50 -4.55 -12.65
C MET A 229 18.26 -5.97 -12.13
N SER A 230 17.85 -6.12 -10.87
CA SER A 230 17.55 -7.39 -10.21
C SER A 230 16.08 -7.77 -10.36
N HIS A 231 15.54 -7.73 -11.59
CA HIS A 231 14.10 -7.85 -11.88
C HIS A 231 13.42 -9.11 -11.34
N ARG A 232 14.10 -10.27 -11.35
CA ARG A 232 13.52 -11.50 -10.78
C ARG A 232 13.26 -11.36 -9.28
N GLN A 233 14.21 -10.77 -8.55
CA GLN A 233 14.09 -10.54 -7.11
C GLN A 233 13.05 -9.46 -6.84
N ALA A 234 13.04 -8.37 -7.61
CA ALA A 234 12.02 -7.33 -7.54
C ALA A 234 10.61 -7.88 -7.79
N SER A 235 10.45 -8.82 -8.73
CA SER A 235 9.18 -9.49 -9.00
C SER A 235 8.77 -10.41 -7.85
N THR A 236 9.70 -11.11 -7.19
CA THR A 236 9.39 -11.91 -6.00
C THR A 236 8.88 -11.03 -4.86
N VAL A 237 9.56 -9.91 -4.58
CA VAL A 237 9.10 -8.91 -3.59
C VAL A 237 7.73 -8.35 -4.00
N GLY A 238 7.51 -8.11 -5.29
CA GLY A 238 6.21 -7.70 -5.84
C GLY A 238 5.08 -8.68 -5.55
N GLY A 239 5.36 -9.99 -5.60
CA GLY A 239 4.40 -11.03 -5.22
C GLY A 239 4.02 -10.95 -3.73
N CYS A 240 5.00 -10.69 -2.86
CA CYS A 240 4.74 -10.44 -1.44
C CYS A 240 3.90 -9.18 -1.23
N ILE A 241 4.27 -8.05 -1.83
CA ILE A 241 3.53 -6.78 -1.75
C ILE A 241 2.08 -7.00 -2.18
N LEU A 242 1.87 -7.64 -3.33
CA LEU A 242 0.54 -7.93 -3.85
C LEU A 242 -0.29 -8.75 -2.86
N ARG A 243 0.28 -9.82 -2.30
CA ARG A 243 -0.44 -10.64 -1.33
C ARG A 243 -0.77 -9.85 -0.07
N SER A 244 0.20 -9.11 0.47
CA SER A 244 0.03 -8.29 1.67
C SER A 244 -1.01 -7.17 1.48
N MET A 245 -0.98 -6.46 0.34
CA MET A 245 -1.95 -5.38 0.07
C MET A 245 -3.38 -5.92 -0.14
N LEU A 246 -3.52 -7.15 -0.66
CA LEU A 246 -4.83 -7.80 -0.80
C LEU A 246 -5.39 -8.19 0.57
N HIS A 247 -4.57 -8.79 1.44
CA HIS A 247 -4.95 -9.08 2.83
C HIS A 247 -5.30 -7.81 3.60
N ALA A 248 -4.57 -6.73 3.36
CA ALA A 248 -4.82 -5.44 3.99
C ALA A 248 -5.98 -4.65 3.36
N GLY A 249 -6.51 -5.08 2.21
CA GLY A 249 -7.66 -4.44 1.58
C GLY A 249 -7.37 -3.20 0.75
N LEU A 250 -6.11 -2.94 0.41
CA LEU A 250 -5.71 -1.72 -0.32
C LEU A 250 -6.26 -1.66 -1.76
N HIS A 251 -6.76 -2.77 -2.30
CA HIS A 251 -7.46 -2.83 -3.59
C HIS A 251 -8.88 -2.25 -3.56
N ARG A 252 -9.41 -1.97 -2.36
CA ARG A 252 -10.68 -1.28 -2.14
C ARG A 252 -10.41 0.17 -1.80
N CYS A 253 -11.34 1.05 -2.18
CA CYS A 253 -11.14 2.47 -1.97
C CYS A 253 -11.05 2.80 -0.47
N PRO A 254 -9.93 3.39 0.01
CA PRO A 254 -9.74 3.67 1.44
C PRO A 254 -10.72 4.74 1.95
N PHE A 255 -11.27 5.59 1.06
CA PHE A 255 -12.28 6.59 1.40
C PHE A 255 -13.61 6.00 1.89
N ARG A 256 -13.87 4.72 1.64
CA ARG A 256 -15.05 4.03 2.19
C ARG A 256 -14.91 3.74 3.68
N CYS A 257 -13.69 3.65 4.18
CA CYS A 257 -13.40 3.33 5.57
C CYS A 257 -13.37 4.59 6.43
N LYS A 258 -14.41 4.78 7.25
CA LYS A 258 -14.57 5.96 8.12
C LYS A 258 -13.50 6.05 9.21
N GLN A 259 -12.95 4.92 9.62
CA GLN A 259 -11.95 4.78 10.69
C GLN A 259 -10.57 5.35 10.31
N LEU A 260 -10.27 5.45 9.01
CA LEU A 260 -8.99 5.98 8.53
C LEU A 260 -9.01 7.50 8.44
N SER A 261 -7.91 8.14 8.84
CA SER A 261 -7.70 9.56 8.63
C SER A 261 -7.62 9.92 7.13
N ALA A 262 -7.86 11.19 6.78
CA ALA A 262 -7.72 11.66 5.40
C ALA A 262 -6.29 11.47 4.87
N HIS A 263 -5.30 11.66 5.75
CA HIS A 263 -3.88 11.47 5.44
C HIS A 263 -3.58 10.01 5.07
N ASP A 264 -4.02 9.07 5.91
CA ASP A 264 -3.74 7.65 5.72
C ASP A 264 -4.47 7.08 4.51
N ARG A 265 -5.67 7.58 4.20
CA ARG A 265 -6.38 7.22 2.97
C ARG A 265 -5.56 7.58 1.73
N GLN A 266 -4.96 8.77 1.69
CA GLN A 266 -4.11 9.17 0.57
C GLN A 266 -2.79 8.39 0.54
N LEU A 267 -2.19 8.10 1.69
CA LEU A 267 -0.99 7.26 1.74
C LEU A 267 -1.26 5.84 1.22
N ARG A 268 -2.35 5.21 1.67
CA ARG A 268 -2.79 3.88 1.22
C ARG A 268 -3.05 3.84 -0.29
N LYS A 269 -3.72 4.87 -0.81
CA LYS A 269 -3.96 5.03 -2.25
C LYS A 269 -2.65 5.10 -3.04
N ARG A 270 -1.68 5.91 -2.58
CA ARG A 270 -0.35 6.03 -3.22
C ARG A 270 0.43 4.72 -3.16
N VAL A 271 0.47 4.05 -2.01
CA VAL A 271 1.12 2.73 -1.83
C VAL A 271 0.55 1.71 -2.81
N PHE A 272 -0.79 1.61 -2.91
CA PHE A 272 -1.46 0.71 -3.84
C PHE A 272 -1.06 0.99 -5.31
N TRP A 273 -1.15 2.25 -5.74
CA TRP A 273 -0.88 2.59 -7.14
C TRP A 273 0.61 2.48 -7.52
N CYS A 274 1.53 2.73 -6.59
CA CYS A 274 2.96 2.46 -6.79
C CYS A 274 3.19 0.96 -7.02
N ALA A 275 2.64 0.11 -6.14
CA ALA A 275 2.73 -1.35 -6.28
C ALA A 275 2.10 -1.84 -7.60
N TYR A 276 0.95 -1.28 -7.96
CA TYR A 276 0.28 -1.58 -9.23
C TYR A 276 1.18 -1.26 -10.43
N ALA A 277 1.71 -0.04 -10.52
CA ALA A 277 2.51 0.41 -11.66
C ALA A 277 3.77 -0.47 -11.84
N ILE A 278 4.49 -0.75 -10.74
CA ILE A 278 5.67 -1.61 -10.76
C ILE A 278 5.29 -3.07 -11.09
N GLY A 279 4.14 -3.55 -10.62
CA GLY A 279 3.62 -4.87 -10.94
C GLY A 279 3.30 -5.06 -12.42
N ARG A 280 2.71 -4.04 -13.06
CA ARG A 280 2.43 -4.05 -14.52
C ARG A 280 3.71 -4.05 -15.33
N TYR A 281 4.67 -3.22 -14.94
CA TYR A 281 6.00 -3.20 -15.54
C TYR A 281 6.67 -4.59 -15.48
N HIS A 282 6.69 -5.25 -14.32
CA HIS A 282 7.30 -6.59 -14.21
C HIS A 282 6.53 -7.67 -14.98
N SER A 283 5.19 -7.60 -15.01
CA SER A 283 4.39 -8.55 -15.78
C SER A 283 4.77 -8.50 -17.26
N GLN A 284 4.94 -7.29 -17.81
CA GLN A 284 5.41 -7.10 -19.18
C GLN A 284 6.88 -7.50 -19.35
N ALA A 285 7.78 -6.98 -18.51
CA ALA A 285 9.22 -7.17 -18.66
C ALA A 285 9.66 -8.64 -18.51
N LEU A 286 8.95 -9.41 -17.70
CA LEU A 286 9.27 -10.82 -17.43
C LEU A 286 8.33 -11.81 -18.13
N GLY A 287 7.32 -11.33 -18.87
CA GLY A 287 6.30 -12.16 -19.51
C GLY A 287 5.44 -12.96 -18.53
N LEU A 288 5.15 -12.37 -17.36
CA LEU A 288 4.35 -12.99 -16.31
C LEU A 288 2.87 -12.63 -16.43
N PRO A 289 1.95 -13.49 -15.98
CA PRO A 289 0.54 -13.13 -15.82
C PRO A 289 0.37 -11.95 -14.86
N LEU A 290 -0.71 -11.20 -15.03
CA LEU A 290 -1.09 -10.14 -14.11
C LEU A 290 -1.36 -10.71 -12.71
N GLY A 291 -0.88 -10.00 -11.69
CA GLY A 291 -1.14 -10.36 -10.30
C GLY A 291 -2.54 -9.99 -9.81
N ILE A 292 -3.14 -8.93 -10.36
CA ILE A 292 -4.50 -8.48 -10.05
C ILE A 292 -5.14 -7.98 -11.34
N HIS A 293 -6.41 -8.28 -11.58
CA HIS A 293 -7.16 -7.74 -12.71
C HIS A 293 -7.70 -6.35 -12.41
N ASP A 294 -7.82 -5.50 -13.43
CA ASP A 294 -8.36 -4.14 -13.24
C ASP A 294 -9.83 -4.18 -12.76
N SER A 295 -10.57 -5.23 -13.09
CA SER A 295 -11.93 -5.48 -12.60
C SER A 295 -12.04 -5.69 -11.09
N ASP A 296 -10.94 -6.06 -10.43
CA ASP A 296 -10.92 -6.34 -8.99
C ASP A 296 -10.56 -5.11 -8.15
N ILE A 297 -10.30 -3.97 -8.80
CA ILE A 297 -9.81 -2.74 -8.19
C ILE A 297 -10.96 -1.72 -8.08
N ASN A 298 -11.17 -1.18 -6.87
CA ASN A 298 -12.12 -0.07 -6.64
C ASN A 298 -11.43 1.21 -6.17
N VAL A 299 -10.11 1.25 -6.13
CA VAL A 299 -9.36 2.46 -5.75
C VAL A 299 -9.55 3.52 -6.84
N CYS A 300 -9.83 4.76 -6.46
CA CYS A 300 -9.88 5.87 -7.42
C CYS A 300 -8.47 6.14 -7.98
N LEU A 301 -8.38 6.62 -9.22
CA LEU A 301 -7.09 6.95 -9.84
C LEU A 301 -6.33 8.06 -9.07
N PRO A 302 -4.98 8.07 -9.06
CA PRO A 302 -4.20 9.19 -8.54
C PRO A 302 -4.61 10.51 -9.23
N ALA A 303 -4.54 11.65 -8.53
CA ALA A 303 -4.98 12.97 -9.00
C ALA A 303 -6.48 13.13 -9.41
N ALA A 304 -7.25 12.04 -9.53
CA ALA A 304 -8.68 12.09 -9.81
C ALA A 304 -9.52 12.44 -8.56
N ARG A 305 -10.73 12.96 -8.78
CA ARG A 305 -11.68 13.26 -7.70
C ARG A 305 -12.12 11.97 -7.01
N GLU A 306 -12.13 11.98 -5.69
CA GLU A 306 -12.63 10.85 -4.88
C GLU A 306 -14.14 10.67 -5.07
N MET A 307 -14.54 9.48 -5.50
CA MET A 307 -15.93 9.14 -5.81
C MET A 307 -16.63 8.37 -4.68
N HIS A 308 -15.85 7.77 -3.77
CA HIS A 308 -16.36 6.82 -2.77
C HIS A 308 -16.43 7.39 -1.34
N SER A 309 -16.45 8.72 -1.20
CA SER A 309 -16.64 9.37 0.10
C SER A 309 -18.02 8.99 0.69
N PRO A 310 -18.12 8.65 1.98
CA PRO A 310 -19.40 8.27 2.58
C PRO A 310 -20.39 9.44 2.47
N ARG A 311 -21.60 9.17 1.97
CA ARG A 311 -22.72 10.13 1.93
C ARG A 311 -22.88 10.73 3.34
N GLY A 312 -22.53 12.00 3.48
CA GLY A 312 -22.40 12.71 4.76
C GLY A 312 -21.36 13.83 4.76
N GLN A 313 -20.38 13.80 3.84
CA GLN A 313 -19.44 14.92 3.61
C GLN A 313 -19.74 15.72 2.33
N THR A 314 -20.75 15.36 1.56
CA THR A 314 -21.33 16.23 0.53
C THR A 314 -22.19 17.27 1.24
N THR A 315 -21.56 18.33 1.75
CA THR A 315 -22.29 19.58 2.00
C THR A 315 -22.97 19.96 0.69
N GLN A 316 -24.28 20.13 0.78
CA GLN A 316 -25.10 20.71 -0.26
C GLN A 316 -24.50 22.08 -0.63
N SER A 317 -23.72 22.14 -1.70
CA SER A 317 -23.49 23.39 -2.43
C SER A 317 -24.47 23.42 -3.59
N ALA A 318 -25.75 23.50 -3.22
CA ALA A 318 -26.82 23.99 -4.07
C ALA A 318 -27.17 25.39 -3.55
N ASN A 319 -26.18 26.30 -3.63
CA ASN A 319 -26.39 27.75 -3.64
C ASN A 319 -25.09 28.41 -4.07
N GLY A 320 -25.19 29.23 -5.12
CA GLY A 320 -24.06 29.86 -5.80
C GLY A 320 -23.18 30.68 -4.86
N SER A 321 -22.09 30.07 -4.40
CA SER A 321 -20.89 30.74 -3.91
C SER A 321 -19.76 29.73 -3.95
N SER A 322 -18.78 29.99 -4.81
CA SER A 322 -17.58 29.19 -4.97
C SER A 322 -16.71 29.29 -3.71
N ALA A 323 -16.82 28.31 -2.80
CA ALA A 323 -15.87 28.07 -1.73
C ALA A 323 -14.89 26.95 -2.13
N PRO A 324 -13.61 27.00 -1.71
CA PRO A 324 -12.52 26.33 -2.41
C PRO A 324 -12.47 24.83 -2.11
N GLN A 325 -12.41 24.04 -3.18
CA GLN A 325 -12.23 22.59 -3.15
C GLN A 325 -10.86 22.26 -2.54
N HIS A 326 -10.84 21.63 -1.36
CA HIS A 326 -9.63 21.18 -0.68
C HIS A 326 -9.04 19.93 -1.35
N GLY A 327 -8.43 20.17 -2.50
CA GLY A 327 -7.34 19.40 -3.06
C GLY A 327 -6.53 20.42 -3.82
N ASN A 328 -5.49 20.96 -3.18
CA ASN A 328 -4.66 22.02 -3.74
C ASN A 328 -4.26 21.62 -5.16
N LYS A 329 -4.35 22.55 -6.11
CA LYS A 329 -3.91 22.32 -7.50
C LYS A 329 -2.51 21.69 -7.55
N GLU A 330 -1.64 22.15 -6.65
CA GLU A 330 -0.30 21.61 -6.42
C GLU A 330 -0.25 20.12 -6.07
N ASP A 331 -1.21 19.60 -5.29
CA ASP A 331 -1.23 18.19 -4.92
C ASP A 331 -1.71 17.30 -6.08
N ARG A 332 -2.61 17.81 -6.93
CA ARG A 332 -2.96 17.13 -8.19
C ARG A 332 -1.79 17.11 -9.17
N ASP A 333 -1.06 18.22 -9.25
CA ASP A 333 0.12 18.32 -10.09
C ASP A 333 1.24 17.38 -9.62
N LYS A 334 1.42 17.21 -8.30
CA LYS A 334 2.37 16.25 -7.70
C LYS A 334 2.03 14.78 -8.01
N GLU A 335 0.75 14.42 -8.06
CA GLU A 335 0.30 13.05 -8.36
C GLU A 335 0.13 12.76 -9.86
N SER A 336 0.25 13.77 -10.73
CA SER A 336 0.05 13.63 -12.18
C SER A 336 1.00 12.63 -12.83
N VAL A 337 2.24 12.55 -12.35
CA VAL A 337 3.25 11.61 -12.83
C VAL A 337 2.82 10.18 -12.50
N LEU A 338 2.48 9.90 -11.24
CA LEU A 338 1.97 8.60 -10.84
C LEU A 338 0.69 8.22 -11.61
N ALA A 339 -0.23 9.18 -11.80
CA ALA A 339 -1.45 8.96 -12.60
C ALA A 339 -1.11 8.51 -14.03
N SER A 340 -0.15 9.17 -14.68
CA SER A 340 0.31 8.81 -16.03
C SER A 340 0.92 7.40 -16.08
N TYR A 341 1.68 7.01 -15.06
CA TYR A 341 2.22 5.65 -14.94
C TYR A 341 1.12 4.60 -14.73
N VAL A 342 0.11 4.91 -13.92
CA VAL A 342 -1.06 4.03 -13.73
C VAL A 342 -1.81 3.87 -15.04
N ASP A 343 -2.06 4.96 -15.75
CA ASP A 343 -2.72 4.93 -17.06
C ASP A 343 -1.93 4.11 -18.08
N SER A 344 -0.60 4.25 -18.12
CA SER A 344 0.26 3.37 -18.93
C SER A 344 0.13 1.91 -18.49
N GLY A 345 0.13 1.66 -17.18
CA GLY A 345 0.03 0.32 -16.59
C GLY A 345 -1.30 -0.39 -16.90
N THR A 346 -2.42 0.32 -16.97
CA THR A 346 -3.72 -0.24 -17.39
C THR A 346 -3.68 -0.73 -18.83
N LEU A 347 -3.04 0.03 -19.72
CA LEU A 347 -2.87 -0.34 -21.13
C LEU A 347 -1.95 -1.57 -21.26
N THR A 348 -0.79 -1.54 -20.59
CA THR A 348 0.12 -2.69 -20.48
C THR A 348 -0.61 -3.92 -19.94
N GLY A 349 -1.50 -3.72 -18.97
CA GLY A 349 -2.37 -4.75 -18.42
C GLY A 349 -3.18 -5.48 -19.47
N ARG A 350 -3.94 -4.72 -20.26
CA ARG A 350 -4.78 -5.23 -21.34
C ARG A 350 -3.95 -5.91 -22.44
N GLU A 351 -2.77 -5.38 -22.74
CA GLU A 351 -1.83 -6.01 -23.68
C GLU A 351 -1.36 -7.38 -23.16
N VAL A 352 -0.93 -7.47 -21.91
CA VAL A 352 -0.51 -8.72 -21.26
C VAL A 352 -1.67 -9.73 -21.25
N GLU A 353 -2.89 -9.30 -20.95
CA GLU A 353 -4.08 -10.17 -21.00
C GLU A 353 -4.39 -10.73 -22.38
N LEU A 354 -4.11 -9.99 -23.46
CA LEU A 354 -4.34 -10.51 -24.81
C LEU A 354 -3.20 -11.44 -25.25
N SER A 355 -1.97 -11.11 -24.88
CA SER A 355 -0.75 -11.78 -25.39
C SER A 355 -0.34 -13.02 -24.60
N HIS A 356 -0.51 -13.02 -23.27
CA HIS A 356 0.07 -14.01 -22.36
C HIS A 356 -0.95 -15.01 -21.75
N LYS A 357 -2.20 -15.04 -22.25
CA LYS A 357 -3.15 -16.10 -21.84
C LYS A 357 -2.69 -17.46 -22.37
N SER A 358 -3.08 -18.52 -21.65
CA SER A 358 -2.83 -19.91 -22.05
C SER A 358 -3.28 -20.15 -23.49
N ILE A 359 -2.51 -20.92 -24.25
CA ILE A 359 -2.81 -21.29 -25.64
C ILE A 359 -4.20 -21.93 -25.80
N LEU A 360 -4.75 -22.51 -24.73
CA LEU A 360 -6.07 -23.14 -24.73
C LEU A 360 -7.23 -22.13 -24.74
N VAL A 361 -6.98 -20.90 -24.31
CA VAL A 361 -8.00 -19.85 -24.14
C VAL A 361 -7.62 -18.56 -24.89
N ARG A 362 -6.37 -18.42 -25.32
CA ARG A 362 -5.86 -17.23 -26.01
C ARG A 362 -6.58 -17.03 -27.33
N SER A 363 -7.36 -15.96 -27.40
CA SER A 363 -8.00 -15.47 -28.62
C SER A 363 -7.71 -13.98 -28.75
N VAL A 364 -6.89 -13.61 -29.74
CA VAL A 364 -6.60 -12.20 -30.03
C VAL A 364 -7.53 -11.76 -31.14
N ARG A 365 -8.65 -11.15 -30.77
CA ARG A 365 -9.60 -10.57 -31.74
C ARG A 365 -9.03 -9.28 -32.30
N ARG A 366 -9.17 -9.08 -33.61
CA ARG A 366 -8.74 -7.84 -34.30
C ARG A 366 -9.39 -6.59 -33.69
N SER A 367 -10.62 -6.70 -33.19
CA SER A 367 -11.31 -5.62 -32.48
C SER A 367 -10.60 -5.22 -31.18
N SER A 368 -10.14 -6.18 -30.37
CA SER A 368 -9.39 -5.92 -29.13
C SER A 368 -8.08 -5.18 -29.41
N VAL A 369 -7.39 -5.55 -30.48
CA VAL A 369 -6.17 -4.84 -30.93
C VAL A 369 -6.50 -3.42 -31.39
N LEU A 370 -7.57 -3.23 -32.17
CA LEU A 370 -8.01 -1.90 -32.61
C LEU A 370 -8.38 -0.97 -31.44
N PHE A 371 -9.03 -1.50 -30.39
CA PHE A 371 -9.31 -0.74 -29.18
C PHE A 371 -8.03 -0.29 -28.47
N LEU A 372 -7.05 -1.20 -28.31
CA LEU A 372 -5.75 -0.85 -27.73
C LEU A 372 -5.04 0.24 -28.54
N VAL A 373 -4.98 0.09 -29.86
CA VAL A 373 -4.36 1.08 -30.75
C VAL A 373 -5.06 2.42 -30.62
N THR A 374 -6.40 2.44 -30.59
CA THR A 374 -7.17 3.68 -30.45
C THR A 374 -6.91 4.36 -29.11
N ASP A 375 -6.84 3.59 -28.01
CA ASP A 375 -6.58 4.12 -26.67
C ASP A 375 -5.16 4.68 -26.53
N VAL A 376 -4.18 4.14 -27.26
CA VAL A 376 -2.82 4.70 -27.35
C VAL A 376 -2.85 6.07 -28.06
N HIS A 377 -3.59 6.18 -29.17
CA HIS A 377 -3.64 7.41 -29.98
C HIS A 377 -4.48 8.54 -29.38
N LYS A 378 -5.34 8.24 -28.40
CA LYS A 378 -6.16 9.24 -27.70
C LYS A 378 -5.42 9.96 -26.57
N ARG A 379 -4.21 9.53 -26.24
CA ARG A 379 -3.32 10.12 -25.24
C ARG A 379 -2.30 11.00 -25.95
#